data_AF-A0A841WY73-F1
#
_entry.id   AF-A0A841WY73-F1
#
_cell.length_a   1.000
_cell.length_b   1.000
_cell.length_c   1.000
_cell.angle_alpha   90.00
_cell.angle_beta   90.00
_cell.angle_gamma   90.00
#
_symmetry.space_group_name_H-M   'P 1'
#
loop_
_entity.id
_entity.type
_entity.pdbx_description
1 polymer ?
#
loop_
_entity_poly.entity_id
_entity_poly.type
_entity_poly.pdbx_seq_one_letter_code
_entity_poly.pdbx_strand_id
1 'polypeptide(L)'
;MALITTGNALIRDLEKFGALGVYVPLEGGYEGRYQRRLRAAGYTTLHITARGLGDVAAYLTRVHGIRPPHLGKKSTGSGAAVGYVYYAPPILSTHLEQLPPKSKGLVLWIIEGNILSDQEIEYLANLPKLEPRVKVVIERGGDRIFRWTSLEKTLLAS
;
A
#
# COMPACT_ATOMS: atom_id res chain seq x y z
N MET A 1 7.09 -0.10 29.12
CA MET A 1 6.92 -1.38 28.41
C MET A 1 5.52 -1.41 27.78
N ALA A 2 5.36 -0.84 26.57
CA ALA A 2 4.06 -0.61 25.92
C ALA A 2 3.55 -1.81 25.09
N LEU A 3 3.75 -3.04 25.57
CA LEU A 3 3.54 -4.26 24.78
C LEU A 3 2.06 -4.59 24.50
N ILE A 4 1.14 -4.14 25.36
CA ILE A 4 -0.27 -4.56 25.29
C ILE A 4 -1.16 -3.49 24.62
N THR A 5 -0.86 -2.20 24.80
CA THR A 5 -1.81 -1.10 24.60
C THR A 5 -1.87 -0.47 23.20
N THR A 6 -0.84 -0.58 22.35
CA THR A 6 -0.73 0.32 21.19
C THR A 6 -1.60 -0.04 19.99
N GLY A 7 -1.94 -1.31 19.77
CA GLY A 7 -2.57 -1.70 18.51
C GLY A 7 -4.04 -1.28 18.33
N ASN A 8 -4.80 -1.18 19.42
CA ASN A 8 -6.20 -0.72 19.33
C ASN A 8 -6.28 0.78 18.99
N ALA A 9 -5.26 1.56 19.35
CA ALA A 9 -5.18 2.96 18.95
C ALA A 9 -4.95 3.08 17.44
N LEU A 10 -3.99 2.33 16.88
CA LEU A 10 -3.75 2.33 15.45
C LEU A 10 -4.98 1.93 14.63
N ILE A 11 -5.71 0.88 15.04
CA ILE A 11 -6.93 0.44 14.33
C ILE A 11 -7.99 1.54 14.37
N ARG A 12 -8.24 2.15 15.54
CA ARG A 12 -9.21 3.25 15.67
C ARG A 12 -8.83 4.46 14.83
N ASP A 13 -7.56 4.82 14.81
CA ASP A 13 -7.05 5.92 14.00
C ASP A 13 -7.14 5.59 12.50
N LEU A 14 -6.87 4.35 12.10
CA LEU A 14 -7.01 3.92 10.71
C LEU A 14 -8.48 3.92 10.26
N GLU A 15 -9.41 3.48 11.12
CA GLU A 15 -10.85 3.56 10.86
C GLU A 15 -11.32 5.03 10.76
N LYS A 16 -10.77 5.92 11.59
CA LYS A 16 -11.09 7.35 11.60
C LYS A 16 -10.53 8.12 10.40
N PHE A 17 -9.24 7.95 10.10
CA PHE A 17 -8.54 8.74 9.08
C PHE A 17 -8.52 8.08 7.70
N GLY A 18 -8.72 6.77 7.61
CA GLY A 18 -8.65 6.01 6.37
C GLY A 18 -7.21 5.72 5.89
N ALA A 19 -6.33 6.70 6.00
CA ALA A 19 -4.92 6.62 5.58
C ALA A 19 -3.96 7.07 6.69
N LEU A 20 -2.95 6.26 6.97
CA LEU A 20 -1.91 6.55 7.97
C LEU A 20 -0.51 6.55 7.35
N GLY A 21 0.33 7.47 7.81
CA GLY A 21 1.78 7.40 7.66
C GLY A 21 2.39 6.81 8.93
N VAL A 22 3.14 5.72 8.79
CA VAL A 22 3.85 5.07 9.90
C VAL A 22 5.35 5.34 9.79
N TYR A 23 6.00 5.45 10.94
CA TYR A 23 7.43 5.56 11.08
C TYR A 23 7.90 4.39 11.94
N VAL A 24 8.83 3.64 11.39
CA VAL A 24 9.16 2.28 11.84
C VAL A 24 10.62 2.19 12.22
N PRO A 25 10.97 1.43 13.28
CA PRO A 25 12.36 1.14 13.59
C PRO A 25 13.04 0.44 12.42
N LEU A 26 14.21 0.96 12.02
CA LEU A 26 14.91 0.51 10.81
C LEU A 26 15.46 -0.91 10.91
N GLU A 27 15.53 -1.47 12.12
CA GLU A 27 15.81 -2.89 12.35
C GLU A 27 14.69 -3.82 11.86
N GLY A 28 13.48 -3.29 11.64
CA GLY A 28 12.30 -4.04 11.21
C GLY A 28 11.72 -4.98 12.26
N GLY A 29 10.56 -5.57 11.94
CA GLY A 29 9.89 -6.59 12.76
C GLY A 29 8.84 -6.04 13.74
N TYR A 30 8.72 -4.72 13.85
CA TYR A 30 7.68 -4.07 14.67
C TYR A 30 6.34 -3.99 13.92
N GLU A 31 6.38 -3.86 12.61
CA GLU A 31 5.24 -3.67 11.68
C GLU A 31 4.29 -4.86 11.76
N GLY A 32 4.86 -6.08 11.74
CA GLY A 32 4.11 -7.33 11.76
C GLY A 32 3.20 -7.47 12.98
N ARG A 33 3.55 -6.83 14.11
CA ARG A 33 2.70 -6.82 15.31
C ARG A 33 1.41 -6.04 15.08
N TYR A 34 1.47 -4.90 14.38
CA TYR A 34 0.31 -4.08 14.07
C TYR A 34 -0.54 -4.71 12.96
N GLN A 35 0.09 -5.29 11.93
CA GLN A 35 -0.59 -6.02 10.87
C GLN A 35 -1.33 -7.25 11.40
N ARG A 36 -0.75 -8.00 12.36
CA ARG A 36 -1.44 -9.13 13.01
C ARG A 36 -2.69 -8.68 13.77
N ARG A 37 -2.66 -7.50 14.37
CA ARG A 37 -3.84 -6.92 15.04
C ARG A 37 -4.88 -6.44 14.05
N LEU A 38 -4.49 -5.85 12.92
CA LEU A 38 -5.41 -5.52 11.82
C LEU A 38 -6.10 -6.78 11.29
N ARG A 39 -5.35 -7.87 11.12
CA ARG A 39 -5.91 -9.19 10.74
C ARG A 39 -6.92 -9.69 11.78
N ALA A 40 -6.56 -9.64 13.06
CA ALA A 40 -7.47 -10.04 14.14
C ALA A 40 -8.74 -9.18 14.21
N ALA A 41 -8.65 -7.90 13.80
CA ALA A 41 -9.79 -6.99 13.71
C ALA A 41 -10.68 -7.23 12.46
N GLY A 42 -10.31 -8.17 11.58
CA GLY A 42 -11.08 -8.55 10.41
C GLY A 42 -10.64 -7.88 9.11
N TYR A 43 -9.50 -7.20 9.07
CA TYR A 43 -8.93 -6.67 7.82
C TYR A 43 -8.03 -7.69 7.14
N THR A 44 -8.03 -7.70 5.81
CA THR A 44 -7.01 -8.39 5.01
C THR A 44 -5.93 -7.39 4.65
N THR A 45 -4.65 -7.74 4.86
CA THR A 45 -3.53 -6.84 4.53
C THR A 45 -2.89 -7.27 3.22
N LEU A 46 -2.77 -6.33 2.28
CA LEU A 46 -1.99 -6.49 1.06
C LEU A 46 -0.68 -5.73 1.20
N HIS A 47 0.44 -6.44 1.06
CA HIS A 47 1.77 -5.87 1.15
C HIS A 47 2.31 -5.54 -0.23
N ILE A 48 2.73 -4.29 -0.43
CA ILE A 48 3.35 -3.83 -1.67
C ILE A 48 4.53 -2.90 -1.37
N THR A 49 5.47 -2.81 -2.31
CA THR A 49 6.65 -1.95 -2.21
C THR A 49 6.45 -0.70 -3.07
N ALA A 50 6.66 0.49 -2.52
CA ALA A 50 6.51 1.74 -3.25
C ALA A 50 7.36 1.80 -4.53
N ARG A 51 8.63 1.35 -4.46
CA ARG A 51 9.57 1.41 -5.60
C ARG A 51 9.09 0.66 -6.84
N GLY A 52 8.20 -0.31 -6.68
CA GLY A 52 7.72 -1.18 -7.77
C GLY A 52 6.44 -0.70 -8.46
N LEU A 53 5.81 0.38 -8.00
CA LEU A 53 4.45 0.74 -8.43
C LEU A 53 4.40 1.52 -9.75
N GLY A 54 5.43 2.29 -10.07
CA GLY A 54 5.36 3.24 -11.19
C GLY A 54 4.24 4.26 -10.95
N ASP A 55 3.34 4.44 -11.92
CA ASP A 55 2.11 5.23 -11.72
C ASP A 55 1.17 4.51 -10.74
N VAL A 56 1.14 5.02 -9.50
CA VAL A 56 0.35 4.46 -8.39
C VAL A 56 -1.13 4.34 -8.72
N ALA A 57 -1.72 5.33 -9.40
CA ALA A 57 -3.14 5.31 -9.72
C ALA A 57 -3.44 4.25 -10.78
N ALA A 58 -2.63 4.19 -11.83
CA ALA A 58 -2.77 3.20 -12.89
C ALA A 58 -2.59 1.77 -12.37
N TYR A 59 -1.57 1.54 -11.55
CA TYR A 59 -1.23 0.20 -11.05
C TYR A 59 -2.25 -0.35 -10.05
N LEU A 60 -2.80 0.52 -9.18
CA LEU A 60 -3.73 0.10 -8.14
C LEU A 60 -5.18 -0.05 -8.63
N THR A 61 -5.65 0.87 -9.48
CA THR A 61 -7.09 1.01 -9.79
C THR A 61 -7.45 0.80 -11.25
N ARG A 62 -6.47 0.66 -12.16
CA ARG A 62 -6.71 0.46 -13.59
C ARG A 62 -6.02 -0.81 -14.09
N VAL A 63 -6.39 -1.22 -15.30
CA VAL A 63 -5.65 -2.25 -16.02
C VAL A 63 -4.30 -1.66 -16.43
N HIS A 64 -3.21 -2.33 -16.03
CA HIS A 64 -1.85 -1.85 -16.27
C HIS A 64 -1.08 -2.79 -17.20
N GLY A 65 -0.44 -2.22 -18.23
CA GLY A 65 0.37 -2.99 -19.18
C GLY A 65 1.78 -3.20 -18.65
N ILE A 66 2.08 -4.40 -18.16
CA ILE A 66 3.42 -4.80 -17.71
C ILE A 66 4.19 -5.35 -18.90
N ARG A 67 5.43 -4.89 -19.11
CA ARG A 67 6.34 -5.44 -20.12
C ARG A 67 7.36 -6.36 -19.45
N PRO A 68 7.24 -7.69 -19.59
CA PRO A 68 8.24 -8.61 -19.07
C PRO A 68 9.60 -8.40 -19.76
N PRO A 69 10.72 -8.73 -19.09
CA PRO A 69 12.04 -8.64 -19.70
C PRO A 69 12.13 -9.57 -20.93
N HIS A 70 12.20 -8.98 -22.12
CA HIS A 70 12.23 -9.72 -23.38
C HIS A 70 13.62 -10.30 -23.72
N LEU A 71 14.67 -9.82 -23.05
CA LEU A 71 16.07 -10.28 -23.16
C LEU A 71 16.57 -10.40 -24.62
N GLY A 72 16.05 -9.58 -25.53
CA GLY A 72 16.34 -9.65 -26.97
C GLY A 72 15.78 -10.88 -27.71
N LYS A 73 15.09 -11.79 -27.02
CA LYS A 73 14.61 -13.07 -27.60
C LYS A 73 13.12 -13.10 -27.94
N LYS A 74 12.32 -12.20 -27.36
CA LYS A 74 10.85 -12.20 -27.51
C LYS A 74 10.31 -11.19 -28.53
N SER A 75 11.01 -11.07 -29.65
CA SER A 75 10.65 -10.21 -30.79
C SER A 75 11.05 -10.94 -32.07
N THR A 76 10.23 -11.89 -32.53
CA THR A 76 10.52 -12.73 -33.70
C THR A 76 9.97 -12.14 -35.01
N GLY A 77 9.55 -10.87 -35.03
CA GLY A 77 8.97 -10.20 -36.20
C GLY A 77 9.67 -8.90 -36.57
N SER A 78 9.27 -8.29 -37.70
CA SER A 78 9.77 -7.03 -38.27
C SER A 78 9.34 -5.76 -37.51
N GLY A 79 8.75 -5.89 -36.33
CA GLY A 79 8.32 -4.78 -35.48
C GLY A 79 9.41 -4.30 -34.52
N ALA A 80 9.13 -3.21 -33.79
CA ALA A 80 10.02 -2.73 -32.74
C ALA A 80 10.24 -3.83 -31.67
N ALA A 81 11.49 -4.03 -31.25
CA ALA A 81 11.87 -5.05 -30.27
C ALA A 81 11.49 -4.65 -28.82
N VAL A 82 10.21 -4.31 -28.61
CA VAL A 82 9.66 -3.80 -27.34
C VAL A 82 9.01 -4.90 -26.48
N GLY A 83 9.02 -6.15 -26.96
CA GLY A 83 8.46 -7.31 -26.26
C GLY A 83 6.93 -7.32 -26.19
N TYR A 84 6.39 -8.34 -25.51
CA TYR A 84 4.95 -8.47 -25.26
C TYR A 84 4.48 -7.54 -24.14
N VAL A 85 3.22 -7.10 -24.22
CA VAL A 85 2.54 -6.37 -23.14
C VAL A 85 1.56 -7.32 -22.46
N TYR A 86 1.71 -7.51 -21.15
CA TYR A 86 0.82 -8.31 -20.33
C TYR A 86 -0.07 -7.35 -19.55
N TYR A 87 -1.38 -7.40 -19.82
CA TYR A 87 -2.34 -6.54 -19.13
C TYR A 87 -2.72 -7.16 -17.79
N ALA A 88 -2.16 -6.61 -16.72
CA ALA A 88 -2.51 -6.98 -15.36
C ALA A 88 -3.84 -6.30 -14.97
N PRO A 89 -4.77 -7.03 -14.31
CA PRO A 89 -5.98 -6.42 -13.79
C PRO A 89 -5.65 -5.44 -12.65
N PRO A 90 -6.56 -4.51 -12.32
CA PRO A 90 -6.36 -3.61 -11.18
C PRO A 90 -6.17 -4.42 -9.90
N ILE A 91 -5.08 -4.13 -9.19
CA ILE A 91 -4.72 -4.90 -8.00
C ILE A 91 -5.79 -4.77 -6.92
N LEU A 92 -6.27 -3.55 -6.65
CA LEU A 92 -7.25 -3.34 -5.59
C LEU A 92 -8.57 -4.03 -5.88
N SER A 93 -9.12 -3.90 -7.10
CA SER A 93 -10.40 -4.54 -7.43
C SER A 93 -10.31 -6.06 -7.34
N THR A 94 -9.24 -6.64 -7.89
CA THR A 94 -8.99 -8.09 -7.86
C THR A 94 -8.94 -8.61 -6.41
N HIS A 95 -8.25 -7.91 -5.52
CA HIS A 95 -8.19 -8.30 -4.11
C HIS A 95 -9.50 -8.07 -3.36
N LEU A 96 -10.23 -6.99 -3.65
CA LEU A 96 -11.52 -6.67 -3.02
C LEU A 96 -12.62 -7.67 -3.37
N GLU A 97 -12.62 -8.19 -4.60
CA GLU A 97 -13.52 -9.24 -5.07
C GLU A 97 -13.24 -10.60 -4.40
N GLN A 98 -11.97 -10.86 -4.06
CA GLN A 98 -11.54 -12.08 -3.39
C GLN A 98 -11.64 -12.02 -1.86
N LEU A 99 -12.10 -10.90 -1.29
CA LEU A 99 -12.23 -10.78 0.16
C LEU A 99 -13.32 -11.72 0.69
N PRO A 100 -13.08 -12.38 1.86
CA PRO A 100 -14.14 -13.10 2.54
C PRO A 100 -15.34 -12.19 2.84
N PRO A 101 -16.59 -12.68 2.74
CA PRO A 101 -17.79 -11.84 2.97
C PRO A 101 -17.86 -11.19 4.36
N LYS A 102 -17.19 -11.78 5.37
CA LYS A 102 -17.11 -11.27 6.75
C LYS A 102 -15.91 -10.34 6.99
N SER A 103 -15.09 -10.07 5.98
CA SER A 103 -13.95 -9.15 6.10
C SER A 103 -14.44 -7.71 6.21
N LYS A 104 -13.79 -6.92 7.07
CA LYS A 104 -14.03 -5.47 7.16
C LYS A 104 -13.55 -4.71 5.91
N GLY A 105 -12.58 -5.27 5.19
CA GLY A 105 -11.97 -4.62 4.04
C GLY A 105 -10.50 -4.97 3.84
N LEU A 106 -9.86 -4.21 2.95
CA LEU A 106 -8.46 -4.36 2.59
C LEU A 106 -7.63 -3.23 3.22
N VAL A 107 -6.50 -3.57 3.82
CA VAL A 107 -5.47 -2.61 4.21
C VAL A 107 -4.31 -2.74 3.23
N LEU A 108 -4.08 -1.69 2.45
CA LEU A 108 -2.92 -1.55 1.59
C LEU A 108 -1.73 -1.10 2.46
N TRP A 109 -0.78 -2.00 2.69
CA TRP A 109 0.43 -1.73 3.45
C TRP A 109 1.61 -1.53 2.50
N ILE A 110 2.02 -0.27 2.34
CA ILE A 110 3.08 0.15 1.43
C ILE A 110 4.38 0.33 2.19
N ILE A 111 5.36 -0.52 1.90
CA ILE A 111 6.72 -0.42 2.44
C ILE A 111 7.58 0.50 1.56
N GLU A 112 8.64 1.05 2.14
CA GLU A 112 9.55 2.00 1.47
C GLU A 112 8.83 3.25 0.90
N GLY A 113 7.75 3.68 1.54
CA GLY A 113 6.93 4.79 1.07
C GLY A 113 7.57 6.17 1.22
N ASN A 114 8.80 6.26 1.74
CA ASN A 114 9.60 7.48 1.81
C ASN A 114 10.05 7.99 0.42
N ILE A 115 9.96 7.14 -0.61
CA ILE A 115 10.32 7.50 -2.00
C ILE A 115 9.14 8.09 -2.80
N LEU A 116 7.92 8.01 -2.27
CA LEU A 116 6.73 8.56 -2.93
C LEU A 116 6.74 10.09 -2.89
N SER A 117 6.33 10.69 -3.99
CA SER A 117 6.09 12.12 -4.13
C SER A 117 4.85 12.58 -3.38
N ASP A 118 4.76 13.89 -3.11
CA ASP A 118 3.62 14.50 -2.41
C ASP A 118 2.29 14.26 -3.14
N GLN A 119 2.31 14.28 -4.47
CA GLN A 119 1.14 14.00 -5.30
C GLN A 119 0.66 12.56 -5.18
N GLU A 120 1.60 11.59 -5.14
CA GLU A 120 1.26 10.18 -4.92
C GLU A 120 0.71 9.94 -3.52
N ILE A 121 1.26 10.61 -2.51
CA ILE A 121 0.78 10.54 -1.13
C ILE A 121 -0.62 11.15 -1.02
N GLU A 122 -0.87 12.29 -1.67
CA GLU A 122 -2.19 12.92 -1.70
C GLU A 122 -3.24 12.00 -2.35
N TYR A 123 -2.88 11.37 -3.47
CA TYR A 123 -3.73 10.35 -4.11
C TYR A 123 -4.05 9.21 -3.13
N LEU A 124 -3.03 8.66 -2.46
CA LEU A 124 -3.18 7.57 -1.50
C LEU A 124 -3.95 7.98 -0.24
N ALA A 125 -3.86 9.24 0.19
CA ALA A 125 -4.66 9.79 1.30
C ALA A 125 -6.14 9.90 0.93
N ASN A 126 -6.44 10.18 -0.33
CA ASN A 126 -7.81 10.27 -0.85
C ASN A 126 -8.39 8.92 -1.28
N LEU A 127 -7.57 7.89 -1.49
CA LEU A 127 -8.01 6.57 -1.94
C LEU A 127 -9.12 5.94 -1.04
N PRO A 128 -9.05 6.00 0.31
CA PRO A 128 -10.14 5.53 1.18
C PRO A 128 -11.45 6.31 1.06
N LYS A 129 -11.43 7.52 0.50
CA LYS A 129 -12.65 8.32 0.21
C LYS A 129 -13.31 7.82 -1.08
N LEU A 130 -12.51 7.38 -2.06
CA LEU A 130 -12.97 6.82 -3.33
C LEU A 130 -13.48 5.38 -3.15
N GLU A 131 -12.78 4.58 -2.35
CA GLU A 131 -13.14 3.19 -2.04
C GLU A 131 -13.12 2.96 -0.51
N PRO A 132 -14.27 3.10 0.18
CA PRO A 132 -14.35 3.01 1.64
C PRO A 132 -13.90 1.67 2.25
N ARG A 133 -13.92 0.58 1.46
CA ARG A 133 -13.46 -0.75 1.89
C ARG A 133 -11.93 -0.85 1.93
N VAL A 134 -11.21 0.13 1.36
CA VAL A 134 -9.75 0.19 1.36
C VAL A 134 -9.27 1.19 2.43
N LYS A 135 -8.27 0.75 3.20
CA LYS A 135 -7.50 1.59 4.11
C LYS A 135 -6.04 1.56 3.68
N VAL A 136 -5.31 2.65 3.94
CA VAL A 136 -3.93 2.79 3.47
C VAL A 136 -2.99 3.01 4.64
N VAL A 137 -1.88 2.29 4.64
CA VAL A 137 -0.77 2.48 5.58
C VAL A 137 0.51 2.59 4.77
N ILE A 138 1.27 3.66 4.98
CA ILE A 138 2.52 3.93 4.26
C ILE A 138 3.67 4.07 5.25
N GLU A 139 4.73 3.30 5.07
CA GLU A 139 5.99 3.48 5.79
C GLU A 139 6.73 4.70 5.25
N ARG A 140 6.53 5.86 5.89
CA ARG A 140 7.04 7.16 5.43
C ARG A 140 8.50 7.41 5.81
N GLY A 141 9.06 6.59 6.71
CA GLY A 141 10.46 6.69 7.12
C GLY A 141 10.76 5.94 8.39
N GLY A 142 11.95 6.17 8.93
CA GLY A 142 12.43 5.54 10.15
C GLY A 142 12.13 6.35 11.42
N ASP A 143 11.93 5.66 12.55
CA ASP A 143 12.01 6.25 13.89
C ASP A 143 12.44 5.19 14.92
N ARG A 144 13.01 5.60 16.05
CA ARG A 144 13.48 4.67 17.12
C ARG A 144 12.33 3.92 17.80
N ILE A 145 11.11 4.41 17.65
CA ILE A 145 9.89 3.77 18.15
C ILE A 145 8.85 3.73 17.03
N PHE A 146 8.01 2.70 17.03
CA PHE A 146 6.88 2.64 16.10
C PHE A 146 5.87 3.74 16.44
N ARG A 147 5.72 4.71 15.55
CA ARG A 147 4.70 5.77 15.65
C ARG A 147 3.94 5.92 14.35
N TRP A 148 2.76 6.51 14.43
CA TRP A 148 1.93 6.80 13.27
C TRP A 148 1.25 8.15 13.41
N THR A 149 0.80 8.69 12.28
CA THR A 149 -0.03 9.89 12.19
C THR A 149 -0.93 9.76 10.96
N SER A 150 -1.93 10.63 10.82
CA SER A 150 -2.72 10.67 9.59
C SER A 150 -1.84 10.98 8.39
N LEU A 151 -2.11 10.35 7.23
CA LEU A 151 -1.27 10.53 6.06
C LEU A 151 -1.25 11.99 5.59
N GLU A 152 -2.38 12.68 5.67
CA GLU A 152 -2.49 14.12 5.38
C GLU A 152 -1.52 14.97 6.22
N LYS A 153 -1.28 14.62 7.50
CA LYS A 153 -0.33 15.34 8.35
C LYS A 153 1.13 15.12 7.92
N THR A 154 1.43 14.04 7.21
CA THR A 154 2.79 13.79 6.73
C THR A 154 3.19 14.67 5.56
N LEU A 155 2.22 15.25 4.84
CA LEU A 155 2.44 16.22 3.76
C LEU A 155 2.80 17.62 4.27
N LEU A 156 2.37 17.96 5.49
CA LEU A 156 2.63 19.27 6.09
C LEU A 156 4.03 19.37 6.74
N ALA A 157 4.71 18.24 6.87
CA ALA A 157 5.98 18.11 7.59
C ALA A 157 7.17 17.76 6.67
N SER A 158 6.94 17.68 5.36
CA SER A 158 7.94 17.40 4.32
C SER A 158 8.58 18.67 3.77
#